data_AF-A0A829QIT4-F1
#
_entry.id   AF-A0A829QIT4-F1
#
_cell.length_a   1.000
_cell.length_b   1.000
_cell.length_c   1.000
_cell.angle_alpha   90.00
_cell.angle_beta   90.00
_cell.angle_gamma   90.00
#
_symmetry.space_group_name_H-M   'P 1'
#
loop_
_entity.id
_entity.type
_entity.pdbx_description
1 polymer ?
#
loop_
_entity_poly.entity_id
_entity_poly.type
_entity_poly.pdbx_seq_one_letter_code
_entity_poly.pdbx_strand_id
1 'polypeptide(L)'
;MNRVIVGAMGLLAAGAVVVGCSNDKPAGAAQVSSGSNAEVKVDGKDLAGLDLKSVTCVKQGGNINVASAAINGQQGLGVVMTDEATPKVTSLGLVYDGAALAVSEGMGAKVGSADVKVDGKTYTITGEASGADVKNPMAGMITKPFTIKVSCG
;
A
#
# COMPACT_ATOMS: atom_id res chain seq x y z
N MET A 1 12.49 -58.77 5.97
CA MET A 1 12.14 -59.00 4.55
C MET A 1 10.89 -58.18 4.20
N ASN A 2 11.05 -57.04 3.51
CA ASN A 2 10.42 -56.80 2.22
C ASN A 2 11.13 -55.64 1.50
N ARG A 3 11.32 -55.81 0.20
CA ARG A 3 12.30 -55.15 -0.68
C ARG A 3 11.72 -53.84 -1.25
N VAL A 4 12.49 -52.74 -1.26
CA VAL A 4 13.24 -52.16 -2.41
C VAL A 4 12.44 -51.13 -3.25
N ILE A 5 12.94 -49.88 -3.22
CA ILE A 5 13.26 -48.93 -4.32
C ILE A 5 12.32 -48.85 -5.53
N VAL A 6 11.74 -47.67 -5.78
CA VAL A 6 11.57 -46.91 -7.05
C VAL A 6 11.05 -45.52 -6.63
N GLY A 7 11.44 -44.34 -7.12
CA GLY A 7 12.28 -43.90 -8.22
C GLY A 7 12.24 -42.36 -8.26
N ALA A 8 13.29 -41.75 -8.81
CA ALA A 8 13.42 -40.31 -8.99
C ALA A 8 12.38 -39.75 -9.98
N MET A 9 11.92 -38.52 -9.75
CA MET A 9 11.46 -37.59 -10.79
C MET A 9 11.43 -36.17 -10.23
N GLY A 10 12.40 -35.35 -10.67
CA GLY A 10 12.32 -33.91 -10.52
C GLY A 10 11.27 -33.32 -11.46
N LEU A 11 10.75 -32.15 -11.12
CA LEU A 11 10.18 -31.19 -12.06
C LEU A 11 10.15 -29.80 -11.40
N LEU A 12 11.01 -28.93 -11.91
CA LEU A 12 10.83 -27.49 -11.88
C LEU A 12 9.45 -27.18 -12.49
N ALA A 13 8.59 -26.48 -11.75
CA ALA A 13 7.42 -25.83 -12.32
C ALA A 13 7.20 -24.50 -11.61
N ALA A 14 7.71 -23.43 -12.23
CA ALA A 14 7.26 -22.07 -11.99
C ALA A 14 5.79 -21.98 -12.41
N GLY A 15 4.89 -21.96 -11.44
CA GLY A 15 3.45 -21.86 -11.67
C GLY A 15 3.02 -20.40 -11.83
N ALA A 16 3.05 -19.88 -13.05
CA ALA A 16 2.24 -18.73 -13.44
C ALA A 16 0.90 -19.25 -13.98
N VAL A 17 -0.14 -19.26 -13.14
CA VAL A 17 -1.51 -19.60 -13.57
C VAL A 17 -2.22 -18.30 -13.89
N VAL A 18 -2.31 -17.96 -15.17
CA VAL A 18 -3.07 -16.81 -15.67
C VAL A 18 -4.43 -17.33 -16.13
N VAL A 19 -5.49 -16.99 -15.41
CA VAL A 19 -6.87 -17.16 -15.88
C VAL A 19 -7.26 -15.85 -16.56
N GLY A 20 -7.62 -15.93 -17.85
CA GLY A 20 -7.82 -14.78 -18.71
C GLY A 20 -9.21 -14.16 -18.68
N CYS A 21 -9.32 -12.97 -19.28
CA CYS A 21 -10.48 -12.44 -19.99
C CYS A 21 -9.95 -11.60 -21.17
N SER A 22 -10.36 -11.92 -22.39
CA SER A 22 -9.94 -11.25 -23.63
C SER A 22 -10.48 -9.83 -23.75
N ASN A 23 -9.60 -8.84 -23.98
CA ASN A 23 -9.78 -7.70 -24.87
C ASN A 23 -8.41 -7.02 -25.06
N ASP A 24 -8.01 -6.84 -26.32
CA ASP A 24 -6.66 -6.55 -26.82
C ASP A 24 -6.00 -5.27 -26.27
N LYS A 25 -5.30 -5.41 -25.13
CA LYS A 25 -4.11 -4.64 -24.76
C LYS A 25 -3.35 -5.47 -23.72
N PRO A 26 -2.04 -5.73 -23.85
CA PRO A 26 -1.29 -6.25 -22.73
C PRO A 26 -1.28 -5.17 -21.64
N ALA A 27 -2.26 -5.25 -20.73
CA ALA A 27 -2.16 -4.62 -19.43
C ALA A 27 -0.95 -5.30 -18.77
N GLY A 28 0.12 -4.54 -18.53
CA GLY A 28 1.34 -5.07 -17.92
C GLY A 28 0.96 -5.89 -16.69
N ALA A 29 1.49 -7.12 -16.59
CA ALA A 29 1.19 -8.02 -15.50
C ALA A 29 1.45 -7.33 -14.16
N ALA A 30 0.49 -7.39 -13.24
CA ALA A 30 0.66 -6.84 -11.91
C ALA A 30 1.78 -7.57 -11.19
N GLN A 31 2.73 -6.83 -10.61
CA GLN A 31 3.78 -7.41 -9.77
C GLN A 31 3.43 -7.19 -8.31
N VAL A 32 3.25 -8.28 -7.57
CA VAL A 32 2.92 -8.26 -6.14
C VAL A 32 4.17 -8.59 -5.35
N SER A 33 4.40 -7.83 -4.28
CA SER A 33 5.57 -7.91 -3.42
C SER A 33 5.13 -7.66 -1.96
N SER A 34 5.85 -8.25 -1.01
CA SER A 34 5.62 -7.99 0.40
C SER A 34 6.31 -6.69 0.84
N GLY A 35 5.58 -5.88 1.60
CA GLY A 35 6.14 -4.77 2.34
C GLY A 35 6.82 -5.26 3.62
N SER A 36 7.99 -4.72 3.92
CA SER A 36 8.76 -4.97 5.13
C SER A 36 9.20 -3.65 5.77
N ASN A 37 9.64 -3.69 7.04
CA ASN A 37 10.03 -2.50 7.80
C ASN A 37 8.97 -1.39 7.77
N ALA A 38 7.70 -1.79 7.77
CA ALA A 38 6.58 -0.87 7.70
C ALA A 38 6.42 -0.12 9.02
N GLU A 39 6.42 1.20 8.94
CA GLU A 39 6.15 2.11 10.05
C GLU A 39 5.19 3.17 9.58
N VAL A 40 4.14 3.43 10.37
CA VAL A 40 3.12 4.43 10.03
C VAL A 40 2.89 5.27 11.27
N LYS A 41 3.15 6.57 11.16
CA LYS A 41 2.90 7.56 12.20
C LYS A 41 1.93 8.60 11.73
N VAL A 42 1.04 9.01 12.62
CA VAL A 42 0.12 10.13 12.46
C VAL A 42 0.22 11.00 13.70
N ASP A 43 0.37 12.31 13.52
CA ASP A 43 0.54 13.25 14.64
C ASP A 43 1.75 12.88 15.53
N GLY A 44 2.80 12.33 14.91
CA GLY A 44 4.02 11.86 15.58
C GLY A 44 3.89 10.54 16.35
N LYS A 45 2.72 9.89 16.35
CA LYS A 45 2.44 8.65 17.08
C LYS A 45 2.24 7.48 16.14
N ASP A 46 2.65 6.28 16.55
CA ASP A 46 2.41 5.07 15.78
C ASP A 46 0.91 4.84 15.58
N LEU A 47 0.52 4.55 14.33
CA LEU A 47 -0.86 4.27 13.98
C LEU A 47 -1.22 2.86 14.48
N ALA A 48 -1.99 2.82 15.58
CA ALA A 48 -2.49 1.57 16.14
C ALA A 48 -3.51 0.90 15.20
N GLY A 49 -3.74 -0.41 15.37
CA GLY A 49 -4.81 -1.15 14.67
C GLY A 49 -4.51 -1.50 13.21
N LEU A 50 -3.31 -1.21 12.72
CA LEU A 50 -2.87 -1.56 11.38
C LEU A 50 -2.00 -2.83 11.40
N ASP A 51 -2.20 -3.75 10.45
CA ASP A 51 -1.34 -4.94 10.32
C ASP A 51 -0.06 -4.61 9.53
N LEU A 52 0.94 -4.09 10.24
CA LEU A 52 2.25 -3.75 9.68
C LEU A 52 3.07 -4.99 9.26
N LYS A 53 2.62 -6.21 9.57
CA LYS A 53 3.29 -7.45 9.14
C LYS A 53 2.79 -7.95 7.79
N SER A 54 1.62 -7.52 7.35
CA SER A 54 0.97 -7.97 6.12
C SER A 54 0.90 -6.87 5.05
N VAL A 55 1.85 -5.93 5.05
CA VAL A 55 1.88 -4.87 4.05
C VAL A 55 2.13 -5.47 2.67
N THR A 56 1.36 -5.04 1.68
CA THR A 56 1.51 -5.46 0.28
C THR A 56 1.89 -4.27 -0.58
N CYS A 57 2.83 -4.47 -1.49
CA CYS A 57 3.17 -3.54 -2.55
C CYS A 57 2.79 -4.15 -3.90
N VAL A 58 1.91 -3.49 -4.66
CA VAL A 58 1.45 -3.94 -5.97
C VAL A 58 1.80 -2.93 -7.04
N LYS A 59 2.68 -3.30 -7.96
CA LYS A 59 3.00 -2.51 -9.15
C LYS A 59 2.04 -2.87 -10.28
N GLN A 60 1.26 -1.90 -10.74
CA GLN A 60 0.31 -2.09 -11.82
C GLN A 60 -0.03 -0.74 -12.47
N GLY A 61 -0.11 -0.71 -13.80
CA GLY A 61 -0.62 0.46 -14.52
C GLY A 61 0.22 1.73 -14.34
N GLY A 62 1.53 1.60 -14.09
CA GLY A 62 2.43 2.74 -13.84
C GLY A 62 2.38 3.26 -12.40
N ASN A 63 1.71 2.56 -11.49
CA ASN A 63 1.61 2.91 -10.07
C ASN A 63 2.16 1.80 -9.17
N ILE A 64 2.60 2.20 -7.99
CA ILE A 64 2.88 1.36 -6.82
C ILE A 64 1.75 1.58 -5.82
N ASN A 65 1.01 0.52 -5.51
CA ASN A 65 -0.05 0.52 -4.51
C ASN A 65 0.49 -0.12 -3.24
N VAL A 66 0.59 0.64 -2.16
CA VAL A 66 0.96 0.13 -0.84
C VAL A 66 -0.29 0.04 0.01
N ALA A 67 -0.59 -1.14 0.52
CA ALA A 67 -1.76 -1.35 1.36
C ALA A 67 -1.38 -2.20 2.58
N SER A 68 -2.05 -1.92 3.69
CA SER A 68 -1.99 -2.76 4.88
C SER A 68 -3.40 -3.09 5.34
N ALA A 69 -3.60 -4.34 5.76
CA ALA A 69 -4.88 -4.80 6.25
C ALA A 69 -5.23 -4.15 7.59
N ALA A 70 -6.53 -3.93 7.79
CA ALA A 70 -7.05 -3.44 9.06
C ALA A 70 -7.16 -4.58 10.07
N ILE A 71 -6.59 -4.39 11.26
CA ILE A 71 -6.85 -5.30 12.38
C ILE A 71 -8.29 -5.02 12.84
N ASN A 72 -9.12 -6.07 12.82
CA ASN A 72 -10.55 -6.00 13.17
C ASN A 72 -11.36 -4.96 12.36
N GLY A 73 -10.91 -4.60 11.15
CA GLY A 73 -11.61 -3.64 10.28
C GLY A 73 -11.57 -2.19 10.76
N GLN A 74 -10.78 -1.86 11.77
CA GLN A 74 -10.83 -0.54 12.43
C GLN A 74 -9.98 0.53 11.75
N GLN A 75 -8.82 0.14 11.18
CA GLN A 75 -7.81 1.08 10.69
C GLN A 75 -7.24 0.59 9.37
N GLY A 76 -7.47 1.33 8.29
CA GLY A 76 -6.94 0.99 6.96
C GLY A 76 -5.84 1.95 6.54
N LEU A 77 -4.88 1.46 5.75
CA LEU A 77 -3.93 2.30 5.02
C LEU A 77 -3.91 1.87 3.55
N GLY A 78 -4.06 2.86 2.67
CA GLY A 78 -3.81 2.71 1.24
C GLY A 78 -3.01 3.90 0.73
N VAL A 79 -1.97 3.64 -0.04
CA VAL A 79 -1.17 4.64 -0.74
C VAL A 79 -1.06 4.24 -2.21
N VAL A 80 -1.30 5.19 -3.10
CA VAL A 80 -1.04 5.04 -4.52
C VAL A 80 -0.01 6.08 -4.91
N MET A 81 1.14 5.63 -5.40
CA MET A 81 2.20 6.51 -5.92
C MET A 81 2.62 6.07 -7.33
N THR A 82 3.19 6.97 -8.11
CA THR A 82 3.71 6.63 -9.43
C THR A 82 4.92 5.67 -9.33
N ASP A 83 5.02 4.74 -10.27
CA ASP A 83 6.15 3.81 -10.41
C ASP A 83 7.21 4.41 -11.35
N GLU A 84 7.86 5.48 -10.88
CA GLU A 84 8.91 6.20 -11.60
C GLU A 84 10.10 6.52 -10.70
N ALA A 85 11.20 7.06 -11.26
CA ALA A 85 12.41 7.34 -10.49
C ALA A 85 12.20 8.35 -9.35
N THR A 86 11.26 9.27 -9.53
CA THR A 86 10.81 10.24 -8.52
C THR A 86 9.31 10.04 -8.27
N PRO A 87 8.92 9.05 -7.46
CA PRO A 87 7.52 8.75 -7.20
C PRO A 87 6.78 9.97 -6.63
N LYS A 88 5.51 10.10 -7.02
CA LYS A 88 4.58 11.07 -6.45
C LYS A 88 3.37 10.34 -5.92
N VAL A 89 2.93 10.71 -4.72
CA VAL A 89 1.66 10.22 -4.19
C VAL A 89 0.53 10.84 -5.01
N THR A 90 -0.29 9.98 -5.62
CA THR A 90 -1.49 10.40 -6.35
C THR A 90 -2.71 10.36 -5.43
N SER A 91 -2.74 9.38 -4.53
CA SER A 91 -3.72 9.32 -3.45
C SER A 91 -3.18 8.57 -2.24
N LEU A 92 -3.69 8.94 -1.07
CA LEU A 92 -3.48 8.25 0.18
C LEU A 92 -4.78 8.28 0.96
N GLY A 93 -5.13 7.17 1.60
CA GLY A 93 -6.23 7.10 2.55
C GLY A 93 -5.75 6.44 3.84
N LEU A 94 -6.10 7.05 4.97
CA LEU A 94 -5.94 6.43 6.28
C LEU A 94 -7.13 6.73 7.18
N VAL A 95 -7.31 5.88 8.19
CA VAL A 95 -8.15 6.20 9.33
C VAL A 95 -7.25 6.59 10.50
N TYR A 96 -7.63 7.59 11.28
CA TYR A 96 -6.93 7.99 12.50
C TYR A 96 -7.93 8.51 13.53
N ASP A 97 -8.04 7.82 14.67
CA ASP A 97 -8.98 8.17 15.75
C ASP A 97 -10.47 8.28 15.34
N GLY A 98 -10.86 7.67 14.23
CA GLY A 98 -12.19 7.81 13.66
C GLY A 98 -12.35 8.98 12.68
N ALA A 99 -11.29 9.73 12.41
CA ALA A 99 -11.22 10.58 11.23
C ALA A 99 -10.82 9.74 10.01
N ALA A 100 -11.51 9.97 8.88
CA ALA A 100 -11.09 9.50 7.58
C ALA A 100 -10.27 10.62 6.93
N LEU A 101 -8.96 10.39 6.77
CA LEU A 101 -8.02 11.38 6.25
C LEU A 101 -7.49 10.93 4.89
N ALA A 102 -7.27 11.89 4.00
CA ALA A 102 -6.80 11.62 2.66
C ALA A 102 -5.72 12.60 2.21
N VAL A 103 -4.89 12.13 1.29
CA VAL A 103 -4.18 12.97 0.32
C VAL A 103 -4.77 12.65 -1.04
N SER A 104 -5.10 13.67 -1.82
CA SER A 104 -5.55 13.47 -3.19
C SER A 104 -5.19 14.67 -4.05
N GLU A 105 -4.59 14.40 -5.19
CA GLU A 105 -4.33 15.40 -6.23
C GLU A 105 -5.09 14.99 -7.50
N GLY A 106 -6.22 15.66 -7.79
CA GLY A 106 -7.04 15.32 -8.95
C GLY A 106 -8.24 16.25 -9.15
N MET A 107 -8.73 16.32 -10.39
CA MET A 107 -9.97 17.05 -10.76
C MET A 107 -10.00 18.53 -10.31
N GLY A 108 -8.84 19.18 -10.19
CA GLY A 108 -8.74 20.60 -9.82
C GLY A 108 -8.83 20.88 -8.32
N ALA A 109 -8.96 19.86 -7.47
CA ALA A 109 -8.91 19.97 -6.02
C ALA A 109 -7.66 19.27 -5.46
N LYS A 110 -7.06 19.88 -4.44
CA LYS A 110 -5.99 19.28 -3.65
C LYS A 110 -6.46 19.11 -2.21
N VAL A 111 -6.31 17.91 -1.69
CA VAL A 111 -6.53 17.59 -0.28
C VAL A 111 -5.21 17.08 0.27
N GLY A 112 -4.73 17.71 1.34
CA GLY A 112 -3.45 17.37 1.94
C GLY A 112 -2.25 17.62 1.03
N SER A 113 -1.11 17.06 1.42
CA SER A 113 0.16 17.10 0.70
C SER A 113 0.96 15.84 1.02
N ALA A 114 1.81 15.41 0.10
CA ALA A 114 2.71 14.29 0.32
C ALA A 114 3.96 14.38 -0.56
N ASP A 115 5.10 14.06 0.04
CA ASP A 115 6.40 13.92 -0.60
C ASP A 115 6.91 12.50 -0.41
N VAL A 116 7.65 11.99 -1.39
CA VAL A 116 8.26 10.66 -1.34
C VAL A 116 9.77 10.77 -1.45
N LYS A 117 10.47 10.19 -0.47
CA LYS A 117 11.92 9.94 -0.52
C LYS A 117 12.18 8.47 -0.75
N VAL A 118 13.05 8.17 -1.71
CA VAL A 118 13.44 6.80 -2.08
C VAL A 118 14.86 6.52 -1.60
N ASP A 119 15.04 5.39 -0.92
CA ASP A 119 16.34 4.83 -0.51
C ASP A 119 16.38 3.33 -0.85
N GLY A 120 16.94 3.01 -2.02
CA GLY A 120 16.89 1.66 -2.59
C GLY A 120 15.45 1.20 -2.83
N LYS A 121 15.01 0.17 -2.09
CA LYS A 121 13.63 -0.36 -2.11
C LYS A 121 12.72 0.28 -1.06
N THR A 122 13.24 1.23 -0.27
CA THR A 122 12.51 1.85 0.84
C THR A 122 11.94 3.18 0.42
N TYR A 123 10.64 3.35 0.65
CA TYR A 123 9.89 4.57 0.43
C TYR A 123 9.60 5.20 1.78
N THR A 124 9.97 6.48 1.94
CA THR A 124 9.56 7.31 3.06
C THR A 124 8.62 8.38 2.54
N ILE A 125 7.36 8.32 2.95
CA ILE A 125 6.30 9.22 2.53
C ILE A 125 5.96 10.13 3.71
N THR A 126 6.00 11.43 3.52
CA THR A 126 5.72 12.43 4.54
C THR A 126 4.77 13.48 4.02
N GLY A 127 3.94 14.05 4.87
CA GLY A 127 3.09 15.15 4.49
C GLY A 127 1.95 15.38 5.47
N GLU A 128 0.87 15.96 4.98
CA GLU A 128 -0.34 16.22 5.76
C GLU A 128 -1.55 15.59 5.06
N ALA A 129 -2.34 14.81 5.79
CA ALA A 129 -3.58 14.25 5.29
C ALA A 129 -4.75 15.01 5.92
N SER A 130 -5.77 15.31 5.10
CA SER A 130 -6.93 16.08 5.53
C SER A 130 -8.22 15.32 5.27
N GLY A 131 -9.24 15.56 6.09
CA GLY A 131 -10.53 14.92 5.93
C GLY A 131 -11.48 15.27 7.06
N ALA A 132 -12.39 14.36 7.38
CA ALA A 132 -13.47 14.60 8.34
C ALA A 132 -13.44 13.59 9.48
N ASP A 133 -13.84 14.06 10.68
CA ASP A 133 -14.18 13.18 11.80
C ASP A 133 -15.53 12.51 11.53
N VAL A 134 -15.53 11.19 11.32
CA VAL A 134 -16.79 10.48 11.06
C VAL A 134 -17.65 10.34 12.33
N LYS A 135 -17.05 10.48 13.52
CA LYS A 135 -17.75 10.50 14.81
C LYS A 135 -18.30 11.89 15.12
N ASN A 136 -17.70 12.95 14.56
CA ASN A 136 -18.18 14.32 14.69
C ASN A 136 -18.13 15.10 13.36
N PRO A 137 -19.08 14.86 12.43
CA PRO A 137 -19.08 15.51 11.11
C PRO A 137 -19.23 17.04 11.14
N MET A 138 -19.65 17.61 12.28
CA MET A 138 -19.78 19.05 12.47
C MET A 138 -18.47 19.73 12.92
N ALA A 139 -17.42 18.96 13.24
CA ALA A 139 -16.11 19.50 13.62
C ALA A 139 -15.37 20.21 12.47
N GLY A 140 -15.83 20.03 11.24
CA GLY A 140 -15.18 20.56 10.05
C GLY A 140 -14.00 19.71 9.59
N MET A 141 -13.15 20.32 8.77
CA MET A 141 -11.99 19.64 8.19
C MET A 141 -10.87 19.52 9.22
N ILE A 142 -10.33 18.31 9.36
CA ILE A 142 -9.18 17.99 10.21
C ILE A 142 -7.98 17.71 9.32
N THR A 143 -6.82 18.27 9.67
CA THR A 143 -5.54 18.00 9.01
C THR A 143 -4.57 17.42 10.03
N LYS A 144 -3.87 16.34 9.67
CA LYS A 144 -2.84 15.71 10.52
C LYS A 144 -1.57 15.41 9.73
N PRO A 145 -0.39 15.68 10.30
CA PRO A 145 0.86 15.27 9.69
C PRO A 145 1.01 13.76 9.80
N PHE A 146 1.66 13.16 8.81
CA PHE A 146 1.94 11.73 8.81
C PHE A 146 3.35 11.42 8.32
N THR A 147 3.82 10.23 8.65
CA THR A 147 5.05 9.63 8.12
C THR A 147 4.81 8.15 7.92
N ILE A 148 5.07 7.66 6.70
CA ILE A 148 4.99 6.25 6.35
C ILE A 148 6.35 5.82 5.83
N LYS A 149 6.90 4.74 6.37
CA LYS A 149 8.10 4.09 5.85
C LYS A 149 7.74 2.67 5.47
N VAL A 150 8.16 2.22 4.29
CA VAL A 150 7.93 0.86 3.81
C VAL A 150 9.02 0.44 2.83
N SER A 151 9.53 -0.77 2.98
CA SER A 151 10.41 -1.41 2.00
C SER A 151 9.60 -2.39 1.16
N CYS A 152 9.45 -2.13 -0.15
CA CYS A 152 8.75 -3.04 -1.07
C CYS A 152 9.76 -4.02 -1.69
N GLY A 153 9.75 -5.27 -1.19
CA GLY A 153 10.75 -6.30 -1.44
C GLY A 153 10.40 -7.23 -2.57
#